data_AF-A0A9X6AB98-F1
#
_entry.id   AF-A0A9X6AB98-F1
#
_cell.length_a   1.000
_cell.length_b   1.000
_cell.length_c   1.000
_cell.angle_alpha   90.00
_cell.angle_beta   90.00
_cell.angle_gamma   90.00
#
_symmetry.space_group_name_H-M   'P 1'
#
loop_
_entity.id
_entity.type
_entity.pdbx_description
1 polymer ?
#
loop_
_entity_poly.entity_id
_entity_poly.type
_entity_poly.pdbx_seq_one_letter_code
_entity_poly.pdbx_strand_id
1 'polypeptide(L)'
;TTLRYAVGYALVQAGWVARLACDQPTYLYVGLALAVGELLIPIWAERAQVTTFHPEHITERFGLFTMIVLGEAVLAATTAVQTAADSRAGTDVDLLVLAGSGLLLVFSLWWLYFDRTTQRMLRSMATTIIWGYGHYLVFTSTAAIGAGLAVAVDALIGRAHVTHLQQGLAVGIPL
;
A
#
# COMPACT_ATOMS: atom_id res chain seq x y z
N THR A 1 25.59 9.71 11.33
CA THR A 1 24.29 9.15 10.91
C THR A 1 24.44 7.95 9.98
N THR A 2 25.22 8.01 8.90
CA THR A 2 25.43 6.90 7.94
C THR A 2 25.88 5.59 8.59
N LEU A 3 26.88 5.61 9.48
CA LEU A 3 27.34 4.39 10.16
C LEU A 3 26.24 3.79 11.06
N ARG A 4 25.41 4.63 11.70
CA ARG A 4 24.27 4.16 12.50
C ARG A 4 23.24 3.47 11.61
N TYR A 5 22.88 4.06 10.46
CA TYR A 5 22.03 3.39 9.49
C TYR A 5 22.61 2.04 9.05
N ALA A 6 23.87 2.03 8.60
CA ALA A 6 24.52 0.82 8.10
C ALA A 6 24.55 -0.30 9.15
N VAL A 7 24.97 0.02 10.38
CA VAL A 7 25.02 -0.95 11.49
C VAL A 7 23.62 -1.39 11.91
N GLY A 8 22.68 -0.45 12.05
CA GLY A 8 21.31 -0.76 12.44
C GLY A 8 20.65 -1.72 11.46
N TYR A 9 20.72 -1.42 10.16
CA TYR A 9 20.17 -2.29 9.13
C TYR A 9 20.91 -3.62 9.05
N ALA A 10 22.26 -3.63 9.09
CA ALA A 10 23.03 -4.87 9.07
C ALA A 10 22.64 -5.82 10.23
N LEU A 11 22.45 -5.29 11.43
CA LEU A 11 22.04 -6.09 12.59
C LEU A 11 20.62 -6.64 12.45
N VAL A 12 19.67 -5.82 12.02
CA VAL A 12 18.28 -6.28 11.81
C VAL A 12 18.20 -7.30 10.68
N GLN A 13 18.93 -7.09 9.58
CA GLN A 13 19.00 -8.04 8.46
C GLN A 13 19.67 -9.36 8.86
N ALA A 14 20.74 -9.31 9.67
CA ALA A 14 21.29 -10.53 10.28
C ALA A 14 20.26 -11.23 11.18
N GLY A 15 19.45 -10.46 11.91
CA GLY A 15 18.31 -10.98 12.67
C GLY A 15 17.26 -11.68 11.80
N TRP A 16 16.90 -11.11 10.65
CA TRP A 16 15.98 -11.74 9.69
C TRP A 16 16.50 -13.08 9.18
N VAL A 17 17.81 -13.19 8.92
CA VAL A 17 18.45 -14.45 8.54
C VAL A 17 18.46 -15.43 9.72
N ALA A 18 18.84 -14.98 10.91
CA ALA A 18 18.89 -15.81 12.12
C ALA A 18 17.50 -16.35 12.53
N ARG A 19 16.44 -15.57 12.27
CA ARG A 19 15.04 -15.95 12.51
C ARG A 19 14.65 -17.26 11.82
N LEU A 20 15.29 -17.62 10.71
CA LEU A 20 15.03 -18.89 10.01
C LEU A 20 15.32 -20.12 10.88
N ALA A 21 16.11 -19.98 11.95
CA ALA A 21 16.38 -21.05 12.91
C ALA A 21 15.34 -21.14 14.05
N CYS A 22 14.36 -20.23 14.12
CA CYS A 22 13.34 -20.22 15.16
C CYS A 22 12.22 -21.24 14.88
N ASP A 23 11.66 -21.80 15.95
CA ASP A 23 10.45 -22.62 15.93
C ASP A 23 9.17 -21.77 15.73
N GLN A 24 8.06 -22.41 15.36
CA GLN A 24 6.85 -21.74 14.86
C GLN A 24 6.25 -20.64 15.75
N PRO A 25 6.11 -20.76 17.09
CA PRO A 25 5.58 -19.64 17.87
C PRO A 25 6.58 -18.48 17.90
N THR A 26 7.85 -18.78 18.14
CA THR A 26 8.94 -17.82 18.28
C THR A 26 9.25 -17.11 16.97
N TYR A 27 9.09 -17.79 15.84
CA TYR A 27 9.27 -17.24 14.50
C TYR A 27 8.40 -16.01 14.28
N LEU A 28 7.11 -16.05 14.63
CA LEU A 28 6.24 -14.89 14.46
C LEU A 28 6.68 -13.73 15.36
N TYR A 29 6.90 -13.97 16.65
CA TYR A 29 7.25 -12.92 17.61
C TYR A 29 8.59 -12.26 17.30
N VAL A 30 9.61 -13.04 16.92
CA VAL A 30 10.91 -12.52 16.48
C VAL A 30 10.74 -11.69 15.21
N GLY A 31 9.91 -12.14 14.27
CA GLY A 31 9.60 -11.38 13.06
C GLY A 31 8.96 -10.02 13.35
N LEU A 32 7.97 -9.99 14.25
CA LEU A 32 7.34 -8.74 14.66
C LEU A 32 8.34 -7.80 15.38
N ALA A 33 9.18 -8.35 16.25
CA ALA A 33 10.22 -7.59 16.94
C ALA A 33 11.25 -7.00 15.97
N LEU A 34 11.69 -7.78 14.97
CA LEU A 34 12.61 -7.32 13.92
C LEU A 34 11.98 -6.26 13.03
N ALA A 35 10.71 -6.43 12.63
CA ALA A 35 9.98 -5.44 11.85
C ALA A 35 9.87 -4.11 12.59
N VAL A 36 9.53 -4.14 13.89
CA VAL A 36 9.55 -2.93 14.74
C VAL A 36 10.95 -2.35 14.82
N GLY A 37 11.97 -3.19 15.04
CA GLY A 37 13.36 -2.77 15.06
C GLY A 37 13.77 -2.02 13.78
N GLU A 38 13.38 -2.54 12.62
CA GLU A 38 13.65 -1.94 11.32
C GLU A 38 13.05 -0.53 11.18
N LEU A 39 11.80 -0.36 11.63
CA LEU A 39 11.12 0.93 11.64
C LEU A 39 11.71 1.92 12.67
N LEU A 40 12.40 1.43 13.70
CA LEU A 40 13.06 2.27 14.70
C LEU A 40 14.46 2.74 14.27
N ILE A 41 15.09 2.09 13.27
CA ILE A 41 16.44 2.46 12.82
C ILE A 41 16.52 3.93 12.40
N PRO A 42 15.65 4.48 11.54
CA PRO A 42 15.74 5.89 11.15
C PRO A 42 15.56 6.84 12.34
N ILE A 43 14.62 6.52 13.24
CA ILE A 43 14.37 7.29 14.46
C ILE A 43 15.61 7.33 15.36
N TRP A 44 16.34 6.21 15.47
CA TRP A 44 17.57 6.14 16.25
C TRP A 44 18.78 6.77 15.54
N ALA A 45 18.93 6.55 14.24
CA ALA A 45 20.06 7.03 13.45
C ALA A 45 20.07 8.56 13.32
N GLU A 46 18.90 9.16 13.08
CA GLU A 46 18.73 10.61 12.91
C GLU A 46 18.88 11.41 14.21
N ARG A 47 18.83 10.76 15.39
CA ARG A 47 19.16 11.43 16.67
C ARG A 47 20.60 11.92 16.74
N ALA A 48 21.51 11.34 15.94
CA ALA A 48 22.92 11.75 15.97
C ALA A 48 23.10 13.12 15.31
N GLN A 49 22.60 13.25 14.09
CA GLN A 49 22.72 14.38 13.18
C GLN A 49 21.62 14.21 12.14
N VAL A 50 20.80 15.23 11.95
CA VAL A 50 19.71 15.23 10.96
C VAL A 50 20.31 15.31 9.57
N THR A 51 19.95 14.36 8.71
CA THR A 51 20.36 14.37 7.30
C THR A 51 19.70 15.52 6.54
N THR A 52 20.40 16.09 5.57
CA THR A 52 19.83 17.11 4.67
C THR A 52 18.77 16.46 3.78
N PHE A 53 17.58 17.05 3.72
CA PHE A 53 16.49 16.55 2.90
C PHE A 53 15.81 17.70 2.15
N HIS A 54 15.27 17.39 0.99
CA HIS A 54 14.51 18.32 0.16
C HIS A 54 13.04 17.87 0.17
N PRO A 55 12.15 18.58 0.88
CA PRO A 55 10.73 18.27 0.95
C PRO A 55 10.09 17.97 -0.40
N GLU A 56 10.44 18.75 -1.41
CA GLU A 56 9.88 18.65 -2.76
C GLU A 56 10.11 17.26 -3.35
N HIS A 57 11.35 16.75 -3.31
CA HIS A 57 11.70 15.44 -3.86
C HIS A 57 11.05 14.30 -3.09
N ILE A 58 10.82 14.47 -1.79
CA ILE A 58 10.09 13.48 -1.00
C ILE A 58 8.62 13.48 -1.45
N THR A 59 7.96 14.64 -1.48
CA THR A 59 6.56 14.70 -1.94
C THR A 59 6.39 14.21 -3.37
N GLU A 60 7.34 14.52 -4.26
CA GLU A 60 7.36 14.06 -5.65
C GLU A 60 7.45 12.53 -5.73
N ARG A 61 8.43 11.91 -5.06
CA ARG A 61 8.60 10.44 -5.08
C ARG A 61 7.40 9.70 -4.51
N PHE A 62 6.85 10.17 -3.40
CA PHE A 62 5.67 9.55 -2.80
C PHE A 62 4.44 9.71 -3.71
N GLY A 63 4.26 10.88 -4.34
CA GLY A 63 3.20 11.08 -5.32
C GLY A 63 3.36 10.19 -6.55
N LEU A 64 4.57 10.09 -7.11
CA LEU A 64 4.85 9.19 -8.24
C LEU A 64 4.59 7.72 -7.88
N PHE A 65 4.94 7.29 -6.66
CA PHE A 65 4.63 5.94 -6.22
C PHE A 65 3.13 5.73 -6.05
N THR A 66 2.39 6.69 -5.47
CA THR A 66 0.92 6.63 -5.42
C THR A 66 0.30 6.51 -6.82
N MET A 67 0.82 7.24 -7.82
CA MET A 67 0.38 7.10 -9.21
C MET A 67 0.59 5.70 -9.75
N ILE A 68 1.74 5.08 -9.46
CA ILE A 68 2.02 3.70 -9.87
C ILE A 68 1.02 2.73 -9.22
N VAL A 69 0.78 2.85 -7.92
CA VAL A 69 -0.17 1.97 -7.20
C VAL A 69 -1.60 2.15 -7.71
N LEU A 70 -2.04 3.39 -7.99
CA LEU A 70 -3.33 3.66 -8.63
C LEU A 70 -3.38 3.03 -10.03
N GLY A 71 -2.32 3.17 -10.82
CA GLY A 71 -2.20 2.57 -12.16
C GLY A 71 -2.31 1.05 -12.13
N GLU A 72 -1.64 0.39 -11.17
CA GLU A 72 -1.76 -1.05 -10.95
C GLU A 72 -3.18 -1.46 -10.56
N ALA A 73 -3.87 -0.67 -9.73
CA ALA A 73 -5.28 -0.92 -9.40
C ALA A 73 -6.19 -0.83 -10.64
N VAL A 74 -5.97 0.15 -11.53
CA VAL A 74 -6.69 0.26 -12.82
C VAL A 74 -6.38 -0.95 -13.71
N LEU A 75 -5.11 -1.35 -13.82
CA LEU A 75 -4.70 -2.49 -14.63
C LEU A 75 -5.33 -3.81 -14.14
N ALA A 76 -5.31 -4.04 -12.83
CA ALA A 76 -5.91 -5.21 -12.21
C ALA A 76 -7.43 -5.26 -12.44
N ALA A 77 -8.13 -4.15 -12.20
CA ALA A 77 -9.56 -4.05 -12.44
C ALA A 77 -9.91 -4.26 -13.93
N THR A 78 -9.13 -3.68 -14.85
CA THR A 78 -9.31 -3.85 -16.29
C THR A 78 -9.12 -5.31 -16.72
N THR A 79 -8.09 -5.97 -16.20
CA THR A 79 -7.80 -7.39 -16.50
C THR A 79 -8.92 -8.30 -15.97
N ALA A 80 -9.43 -8.02 -14.76
CA ALA A 80 -10.55 -8.75 -14.19
C ALA A 80 -11.81 -8.59 -15.07
N VAL A 81 -12.14 -7.37 -15.49
CA VAL A 81 -13.29 -7.10 -16.37
C VAL A 81 -13.15 -7.77 -17.73
N GLN A 82 -11.97 -7.72 -18.36
CA GLN A 82 -11.71 -8.44 -19.63
C GLN A 82 -11.95 -9.94 -19.47
N THR A 83 -11.40 -10.52 -18.40
CA THR A 83 -11.57 -11.94 -18.09
C THR A 83 -13.05 -12.31 -17.88
N ALA A 84 -13.82 -11.43 -17.23
CA ALA A 84 -15.26 -11.61 -17.04
C ALA A 84 -16.03 -11.56 -18.37
N ALA A 85 -15.72 -10.57 -19.21
CA ALA A 85 -16.34 -10.42 -20.54
C ALA A 85 -16.07 -11.65 -21.43
N ASP A 86 -14.83 -12.14 -21.46
CA ASP A 86 -14.46 -13.33 -22.24
C ASP A 86 -15.18 -14.60 -21.75
N SER A 87 -15.53 -14.66 -20.46
CA SER A 87 -16.21 -15.81 -19.86
C SER A 87 -17.68 -15.92 -20.27
N ARG A 88 -18.29 -14.88 -20.85
CA ARG A 88 -19.75 -14.76 -21.09
C ARG A 88 -20.62 -15.06 -19.85
N ALA A 89 -20.04 -14.91 -18.66
CA ALA A 89 -20.69 -15.15 -17.38
C ALA A 89 -21.04 -13.79 -16.76
N GLY A 90 -22.32 -13.56 -16.47
CA GLY A 90 -22.84 -12.27 -16.00
C GLY A 90 -23.57 -11.46 -17.09
N THR A 91 -24.41 -10.51 -16.68
CA THR A 91 -25.05 -9.56 -17.60
C THR A 91 -24.06 -8.45 -17.93
N ASP A 92 -23.87 -8.12 -19.22
CA ASP A 92 -22.95 -7.06 -19.66
C ASP A 92 -23.12 -5.73 -18.88
N VAL A 93 -24.35 -5.43 -18.45
CA VAL A 93 -24.69 -4.22 -17.70
C VAL A 93 -24.04 -4.19 -16.31
N ASP A 94 -24.06 -5.29 -15.55
CA ASP A 94 -23.53 -5.32 -14.18
C ASP A 94 -22.01 -5.17 -14.19
N LEU A 95 -21.34 -5.81 -15.16
CA LEU A 95 -19.90 -5.67 -15.38
C LEU A 95 -19.54 -4.24 -15.79
N LEU A 96 -20.31 -3.60 -16.67
CA LEU A 96 -20.10 -2.21 -17.06
C LEU A 96 -20.28 -1.25 -15.88
N VAL A 97 -21.30 -1.46 -15.04
CA VAL A 97 -21.54 -0.65 -13.83
C VAL A 97 -20.39 -0.84 -12.84
N LEU A 98 -19.92 -2.07 -12.62
CA LEU A 98 -18.79 -2.33 -11.72
C LEU A 98 -17.49 -1.70 -12.25
N ALA A 99 -17.20 -1.87 -13.54
CA ALA A 99 -16.02 -1.28 -14.17
C ALA A 99 -16.05 0.26 -14.09
N GLY A 100 -17.20 0.87 -14.42
CA GLY A 100 -17.39 2.31 -14.36
C GLY A 100 -17.28 2.88 -12.95
N SER A 101 -17.89 2.21 -11.96
CA SER A 101 -17.81 2.63 -10.56
C SER A 101 -16.41 2.46 -9.98
N GLY A 102 -15.72 1.36 -10.28
CA GLY A 102 -14.33 1.15 -9.90
C GLY A 102 -13.39 2.20 -10.48
N LEU A 103 -13.56 2.52 -11.77
CA LEU A 103 -12.79 3.58 -12.43
C LEU A 103 -13.05 4.95 -11.80
N LEU A 104 -14.32 5.29 -11.57
CA LEU A 104 -14.70 6.53 -10.90
C LEU A 104 -14.09 6.62 -9.49
N LEU A 105 -14.08 5.51 -8.74
CA LEU A 105 -13.50 5.45 -7.41
C LEU A 105 -11.98 5.69 -7.44
N VAL A 106 -11.26 5.04 -8.36
CA VAL A 106 -9.81 5.24 -8.52
C VAL A 106 -9.49 6.69 -8.92
N PHE A 107 -10.24 7.28 -9.85
CA PHE A 107 -10.08 8.70 -10.19
C PHE A 107 -10.42 9.64 -9.03
N SER A 108 -11.42 9.28 -8.21
CA SER A 108 -11.77 10.06 -7.02
C SER A 108 -10.65 10.03 -5.98
N LEU A 109 -10.03 8.87 -5.77
CA LEU A 109 -8.86 8.72 -4.89
C LEU A 109 -7.65 9.50 -5.42
N TRP A 110 -7.42 9.42 -6.73
CA TRP A 110 -6.39 10.22 -7.40
C TRP A 110 -6.60 11.71 -7.13
N TRP A 111 -7.82 12.21 -7.34
CA TRP A 111 -8.15 13.61 -7.10
C TRP A 111 -7.93 13.98 -5.63
N LEU A 112 -8.45 13.18 -4.70
CA LEU A 112 -8.33 13.42 -3.27
C LEU A 112 -6.86 13.50 -2.82
N TYR A 113 -6.00 12.63 -3.37
CA TYR A 113 -4.59 12.62 -3.05
C TYR A 113 -3.84 13.84 -3.60
N PHE A 114 -4.10 14.23 -4.86
CA PHE A 114 -3.35 15.29 -5.55
C PHE A 114 -3.93 16.71 -5.40
N ASP A 115 -5.15 16.87 -4.91
CA ASP A 115 -5.79 18.19 -4.70
C ASP A 115 -5.07 19.05 -3.64
N ARG A 116 -4.42 18.41 -2.66
CA ARG A 116 -3.75 19.11 -1.55
C ARG A 116 -2.27 19.35 -1.87
N THR A 117 -1.83 20.61 -1.76
CA THR A 117 -0.39 20.95 -1.81
C THR A 117 0.33 20.53 -0.52
N THR A 118 1.10 19.45 -0.62
CA THR A 118 1.76 18.76 0.52
C THR A 118 3.11 19.36 0.92
N GLN A 119 3.65 20.28 0.11
CA GLN A 119 4.92 20.99 0.32
C GLN A 119 5.05 21.65 1.71
N ARG A 120 3.93 22.06 2.34
CA ARG A 120 3.94 22.72 3.65
C ARG A 120 4.05 21.77 4.85
N MET A 121 3.93 20.45 4.66
CA MET A 121 3.85 19.45 5.75
C MET A 121 5.22 18.90 6.20
N LEU A 122 6.23 18.95 5.33
CA LEU A 122 7.56 18.39 5.59
C LEU A 122 8.53 19.45 6.13
N ARG A 123 8.32 19.89 7.38
CA ARG A 123 9.11 20.95 8.03
C ARG A 123 10.23 20.43 8.95
N SER A 124 10.21 19.15 9.33
CA SER A 124 11.20 18.56 10.23
C SER A 124 11.41 17.09 9.92
N MET A 125 12.49 16.52 10.42
CA MET A 125 12.74 15.07 10.29
C MET A 125 11.60 14.24 10.90
N ALA A 126 11.01 14.70 12.01
CA ALA A 126 9.86 14.03 12.61
C ALA A 126 8.65 14.00 11.66
N THR A 127 8.33 15.12 10.99
CA THR A 127 7.22 15.12 10.04
C THR A 127 7.54 14.32 8.78
N THR A 128 8.80 14.24 8.37
CA THR A 128 9.26 13.35 7.28
C THR A 128 9.11 11.87 7.61
N ILE A 129 9.45 11.46 8.83
CA ILE A 129 9.26 10.07 9.29
C ILE A 129 7.78 9.74 9.38
N ILE A 130 6.96 10.64 9.95
CA ILE A 130 5.49 10.47 10.01
C ILE A 130 4.91 10.40 8.60
N TRP A 131 5.36 11.25 7.69
CA TRP A 131 4.93 11.23 6.28
C TRP A 131 5.26 9.90 5.62
N GLY A 132 6.51 9.45 5.75
CA GLY A 132 6.97 8.20 5.15
C GLY A 132 6.19 6.98 5.64
N TYR A 133 6.04 6.85 6.97
CA TYR A 133 5.33 5.72 7.55
C TYR A 133 3.81 5.82 7.42
N GLY A 134 3.24 7.02 7.45
CA GLY A 134 1.82 7.24 7.19
C GLY A 134 1.42 6.83 5.77
N HIS A 135 2.31 7.02 4.79
CA HIS A 135 2.05 6.63 3.42
C HIS A 135 1.97 5.12 3.19
N TYR A 136 2.52 4.29 4.08
CA TYR A 136 2.27 2.85 3.99
C TYR A 136 0.78 2.55 4.02
N LEU A 137 0.01 3.25 4.86
CA LEU A 137 -1.44 3.09 4.92
C LEU A 137 -2.08 3.49 3.58
N VAL A 138 -1.69 4.62 3.01
CA VAL A 138 -2.20 5.09 1.71
C VAL A 138 -1.92 4.04 0.63
N PHE A 139 -0.68 3.57 0.51
CA PHE A 139 -0.30 2.59 -0.51
C PHE A 139 -1.03 1.26 -0.33
N THR A 140 -1.10 0.75 0.91
CA THR A 140 -1.80 -0.50 1.19
C THR A 140 -3.31 -0.39 0.95
N SER A 141 -3.92 0.74 1.33
CA SER A 141 -5.33 1.01 1.09
C SER A 141 -5.63 1.07 -0.41
N THR A 142 -4.86 1.84 -1.18
CA THR A 142 -5.05 1.92 -2.63
C THR A 142 -4.86 0.57 -3.32
N ALA A 143 -3.83 -0.20 -2.94
CA ALA A 143 -3.62 -1.54 -3.48
C ALA A 143 -4.77 -2.50 -3.09
N ALA A 144 -5.25 -2.45 -1.84
CA ALA A 144 -6.35 -3.27 -1.35
C ALA A 144 -7.67 -2.94 -2.06
N ILE A 145 -7.92 -1.67 -2.39
CA ILE A 145 -9.07 -1.26 -3.21
C ILE A 145 -9.01 -1.90 -4.59
N GLY A 146 -7.84 -1.88 -5.25
CA GLY A 146 -7.64 -2.55 -6.54
C GLY A 146 -7.91 -4.06 -6.46
N ALA A 147 -7.41 -4.72 -5.41
CA ALA A 147 -7.71 -6.13 -5.15
C ALA A 147 -9.20 -6.38 -4.84
N GLY A 148 -9.84 -5.50 -4.07
CA GLY A 148 -11.26 -5.58 -3.74
C GLY A 148 -12.17 -5.44 -4.97
N LEU A 149 -11.81 -4.59 -5.91
CA LEU A 149 -12.49 -4.49 -7.20
C LEU A 149 -12.37 -5.79 -8.01
N ALA A 150 -11.19 -6.41 -8.03
CA ALA A 150 -11.01 -7.72 -8.67
C ALA A 150 -11.87 -8.81 -8.01
N VAL A 151 -11.94 -8.84 -6.67
CA VAL A 151 -12.84 -9.74 -5.93
C VAL A 151 -14.30 -9.50 -6.30
N ALA A 152 -14.71 -8.24 -6.46
CA ALA A 152 -16.07 -7.90 -6.87
C ALA A 152 -16.39 -8.41 -8.29
N VAL A 153 -15.43 -8.33 -9.22
CA VAL A 153 -15.59 -8.89 -10.56
C VAL A 153 -15.70 -10.42 -10.48
N ASP A 154 -14.79 -11.07 -9.76
CA ASP A 154 -14.79 -12.54 -9.61
C ASP A 154 -16.07 -13.07 -8.95
N ALA A 155 -16.65 -12.31 -8.01
CA ALA A 155 -17.93 -12.65 -7.39
C ALA A 155 -19.09 -12.60 -8.40
N LEU A 156 -19.12 -11.60 -9.28
CA LEU A 156 -20.16 -11.48 -10.32
C LEU A 156 -20.15 -12.64 -11.31
N ILE A 157 -18.96 -13.16 -11.64
CA ILE A 157 -18.79 -14.28 -12.58
C ILE A 157 -18.77 -15.66 -11.89
N GLY A 158 -19.08 -15.71 -10.59
CA GLY A 158 -19.17 -16.96 -9.82
C GLY A 158 -17.83 -17.66 -9.54
N ARG A 159 -16.70 -16.95 -9.67
CA ARG A 159 -15.36 -17.48 -9.37
C ARG A 159 -14.96 -17.28 -7.90
N ALA A 160 -15.41 -16.19 -7.29
CA ALA A 160 -15.21 -15.95 -5.86
C ALA A 160 -16.39 -16.50 -5.04
N HIS A 161 -16.08 -17.34 -4.06
CA HIS A 161 -17.06 -17.87 -3.09
C HIS A 161 -17.18 -16.91 -1.90
N VAL A 162 -17.71 -15.72 -2.13
CA VAL A 162 -17.84 -14.66 -1.13
C VAL A 162 -19.29 -14.22 -0.99
N THR A 163 -19.68 -13.83 0.22
CA THR A 163 -20.99 -13.20 0.47
C THR A 163 -21.01 -11.76 -0.08
N HIS A 164 -22.20 -11.22 -0.35
CA HIS A 164 -22.34 -9.81 -0.75
C HIS A 164 -21.73 -8.83 0.25
N LEU A 165 -21.79 -9.15 1.55
CA LEU A 165 -21.14 -8.36 2.59
C LEU A 165 -19.61 -8.40 2.43
N GLN A 166 -19.02 -9.58 2.24
CA GLN A 166 -17.57 -9.72 2.04
C GLN A 166 -17.09 -9.00 0.78
N GLN A 167 -17.85 -9.09 -0.31
CA GLN A 167 -17.60 -8.34 -1.54
C GLN A 167 -17.58 -6.82 -1.28
N GLY A 168 -18.58 -6.28 -0.58
CA GLY A 168 -18.65 -4.86 -0.25
C GLY A 168 -17.52 -4.42 0.68
N LEU A 169 -17.19 -5.23 1.69
CA LEU A 169 -16.11 -4.94 2.65
C LEU A 169 -14.71 -4.98 2.00
N ALA A 170 -14.51 -5.80 0.96
CA ALA A 170 -13.23 -5.88 0.25
C ALA A 170 -12.82 -4.54 -0.37
N VAL A 171 -13.80 -3.71 -0.77
CA VAL A 171 -13.57 -2.35 -1.28
C VAL A 171 -13.79 -1.29 -0.20
N GLY A 172 -14.80 -1.48 0.66
CA GLY A 172 -15.24 -0.46 1.62
C GLY A 172 -14.37 -0.30 2.87
N ILE A 173 -13.67 -1.35 3.33
CA ILE A 173 -12.73 -1.24 4.46
C ILE A 173 -11.48 -0.43 4.10
N PRO A 174 -10.82 -0.65 2.95
CA PRO A 174 -9.61 0.09 2.62
C PRO A 174 -9.86 1.52 2.10
N LEU A 175 -11.11 1.88 1.76
CA LEU A 175 -11.53 3.22 1.33
C LEU A 175 -11.54 4.23 2.49
#